data_AF-A0A9E1KJD5-F1
#
_entry.id   AF-A0A9E1KJD5-F1
#
_cell.length_a   1.000
_cell.length_b   1.000
_cell.length_c   1.000
_cell.angle_alpha   90.00
_cell.angle_beta   90.00
_cell.angle_gamma   90.00
#
_symmetry.space_group_name_H-M   'P 1'
#
loop_
_entity.id
_entity.type
_entity.pdbx_description
1 polymer ?
#
loop_
_entity_poly.entity_id
_entity_poly.type
_entity_poly.pdbx_seq_one_letter_code
_entity_poly.pdbx_strand_id
1 'polypeptide(L)'
;MKYFSPLFPFVAGWGLLLLSDTFAPIGLYNGILQCLLFALVVCIPTWITGRMSYVDIGWPWGLVLIGGLTWLLGNGDPVRVAAVSAAYIFAGGRMGWGALRLWRGGFLKKELPRYEYQKQRWLRAGKSNTKLAMQVEAVSQGWANASFLAMPAFVIAANPSGKIHFLEIVGLLVWIGAFAMESLADVQKLAFLRGMKRTGEKNRVCNVGLWKYSRHPNYFAEWMVWNGLIIASIPSWLVLGEAESPVIWLSLGAGILFVSRMLYSTLVYYTGAVPAEYYSVQKRPDYRSYQQTTNMFFPGSRK
;
A
#
# COMPACT_ATOMS: atom_id res chain seq x y z
N MET A 1 -26.22 2.17 -4.43
CA MET A 1 -25.01 2.87 -4.94
C MET A 1 -24.02 3.32 -3.85
N LYS A 2 -24.44 3.95 -2.75
CA LYS A 2 -23.53 4.53 -1.71
C LYS A 2 -22.42 3.61 -1.16
N TYR A 3 -22.69 2.30 -1.06
CA TYR A 3 -21.71 1.34 -0.54
C TYR A 3 -20.65 0.96 -1.56
N PHE A 4 -21.09 0.63 -2.78
CA PHE A 4 -20.28 -0.02 -3.81
C PHE A 4 -19.58 0.95 -4.76
N SER A 5 -19.96 2.24 -4.79
CA SER A 5 -19.31 3.22 -5.68
C SER A 5 -17.79 3.32 -5.52
N PRO A 6 -17.18 3.12 -4.34
CA PRO A 6 -15.72 3.11 -4.23
C PRO A 6 -15.06 1.93 -4.93
N LEU A 7 -15.82 0.90 -5.35
CA LEU A 7 -15.27 -0.28 -6.01
C LEU A 7 -14.98 -0.07 -7.49
N PHE A 8 -15.65 0.88 -8.14
CA PHE A 8 -15.58 1.07 -9.60
C PHE A 8 -14.15 1.27 -10.13
N PRO A 9 -13.27 2.07 -9.50
CA PRO A 9 -11.90 2.24 -10.01
C PRO A 9 -11.11 0.92 -10.02
N PHE A 10 -11.35 0.03 -9.05
CA PHE A 10 -10.64 -1.25 -8.99
C PHE A 10 -11.17 -2.24 -10.03
N VAL A 11 -12.49 -2.28 -10.23
CA VAL A 11 -13.11 -3.10 -11.30
C VAL A 11 -12.64 -2.62 -12.66
N ALA A 12 -12.62 -1.31 -12.90
CA ALA A 12 -12.12 -0.74 -14.15
C ALA A 12 -10.63 -1.05 -14.35
N GLY A 13 -9.80 -0.93 -13.31
CA GLY A 13 -8.38 -1.25 -13.40
C GLY A 13 -8.10 -2.74 -13.62
N TRP A 14 -8.89 -3.64 -13.03
CA TRP A 14 -8.76 -5.07 -13.29
C TRP A 14 -9.28 -5.42 -14.69
N GLY A 15 -10.42 -4.85 -15.10
CA GLY A 15 -10.94 -4.98 -16.45
C GLY A 15 -9.95 -4.51 -17.51
N LEU A 16 -9.22 -3.42 -17.25
CA LEU A 16 -8.15 -2.95 -18.13
C LEU A 16 -7.04 -3.99 -18.33
N LEU A 17 -6.61 -4.67 -17.26
CA LEU A 17 -5.62 -5.75 -17.37
C LEU A 17 -6.17 -6.93 -18.19
N LEU A 18 -7.47 -7.24 -18.07
CA LEU A 18 -8.12 -8.32 -18.82
C LEU A 18 -8.37 -7.98 -20.29
N LEU A 19 -8.42 -6.69 -20.64
CA LEU A 19 -8.58 -6.21 -22.01
C LEU A 19 -7.25 -6.05 -22.75
N SER A 20 -6.12 -6.07 -22.03
CA SER A 20 -4.78 -6.00 -22.62
C SER A 20 -4.36 -7.37 -23.16
N ASP A 21 -3.88 -7.40 -24.40
CA ASP A 21 -3.39 -8.62 -25.04
C ASP A 21 -2.14 -9.15 -24.31
N THR A 22 -1.32 -8.24 -23.77
CA THR A 22 -0.12 -8.58 -23.00
C THR A 22 -0.46 -9.13 -21.61
N PHE A 23 -1.46 -8.56 -20.93
CA PHE A 23 -1.68 -8.79 -19.50
C PHE A 23 -2.90 -9.64 -19.15
N ALA A 24 -3.77 -9.98 -20.09
CA ALA A 24 -5.00 -10.72 -19.80
C ALA A 24 -4.75 -12.03 -19.02
N PRO A 25 -3.78 -12.89 -19.38
CA PRO A 25 -3.56 -14.14 -18.65
C PRO A 25 -3.10 -13.91 -17.21
N ILE A 26 -2.04 -13.12 -17.01
CA ILE A 26 -1.49 -12.84 -15.67
C ILE A 26 -2.47 -12.02 -14.82
N GLY A 27 -3.24 -11.11 -15.43
CA GLY A 27 -4.30 -10.33 -14.80
C GLY A 27 -5.46 -11.19 -14.32
N LEU A 28 -5.85 -12.21 -15.08
CA LEU A 28 -6.86 -13.19 -14.68
C LEU A 28 -6.40 -14.03 -13.50
N TYR A 29 -5.19 -14.60 -13.58
CA TYR A 29 -4.63 -15.41 -12.49
C TYR A 29 -4.47 -14.60 -11.20
N ASN A 30 -3.91 -13.39 -11.30
CA ASN A 30 -3.79 -12.50 -10.15
C ASN A 30 -5.16 -12.18 -9.56
N GLY A 31 -6.14 -11.76 -10.37
CA GLY A 31 -7.45 -11.40 -9.86
C GLY A 31 -8.18 -12.54 -9.15
N ILE A 32 -8.14 -13.75 -9.70
CA ILE A 32 -8.72 -14.94 -9.05
C ILE A 32 -8.02 -15.24 -7.73
N LEU A 33 -6.68 -15.27 -7.72
CA LEU A 33 -5.90 -15.59 -6.53
C LEU A 33 -6.02 -14.51 -5.44
N GLN A 34 -6.12 -13.22 -5.81
CA GLN A 34 -6.41 -12.14 -4.87
C GLN A 34 -7.82 -12.29 -4.28
N CYS A 35 -8.83 -12.64 -5.09
CA CYS A 35 -10.18 -12.89 -4.59
C CYS A 35 -10.20 -14.08 -3.61
N LEU A 36 -9.48 -15.17 -3.91
CA LEU A 36 -9.36 -16.32 -3.01
C LEU A 36 -8.63 -15.94 -1.71
N LEU A 37 -7.50 -15.26 -1.81
CA LEU A 37 -6.74 -14.78 -0.65
C LEU A 37 -7.60 -13.90 0.24
N PHE A 38 -8.27 -12.89 -0.32
CA PHE A 38 -9.09 -11.98 0.45
C PHE A 38 -10.36 -12.62 0.98
N ALA A 39 -10.98 -13.56 0.26
CA ALA A 39 -12.13 -14.30 0.77
C ALA A 39 -11.74 -15.07 2.05
N LEU A 40 -10.66 -15.87 1.98
CA LEU A 40 -10.24 -16.79 3.04
C LEU A 40 -9.56 -16.09 4.22
N VAL A 41 -8.67 -15.12 3.95
CA VAL A 41 -7.82 -14.50 4.97
C VAL A 41 -8.44 -13.23 5.54
N VAL A 42 -9.33 -12.56 4.81
CA VAL A 42 -9.89 -11.26 5.21
C VAL A 42 -11.40 -11.32 5.40
N CYS A 43 -12.17 -11.57 4.36
CA CYS A 43 -13.62 -11.42 4.35
C CYS A 43 -14.31 -12.39 5.32
N ILE A 44 -13.97 -13.68 5.27
CA ILE A 44 -14.50 -14.70 6.20
C ILE A 44 -14.13 -14.37 7.65
N PRO A 45 -12.84 -14.16 8.02
CA PRO A 45 -12.47 -13.76 9.38
C PRO A 45 -13.15 -12.46 9.84
N THR A 46 -13.26 -11.46 8.97
CA THR A 46 -13.95 -10.20 9.27
C THR A 46 -15.44 -10.41 9.52
N TRP A 47 -16.11 -11.27 8.75
CA TRP A 47 -17.52 -11.62 8.96
C TRP A 47 -17.74 -12.31 10.31
N ILE A 48 -16.90 -13.29 10.63
CA ILE A 48 -17.01 -14.09 11.86
C ILE A 48 -16.70 -13.24 13.10
N THR A 49 -15.62 -12.45 13.05
CA THR A 49 -15.10 -11.77 14.24
C THR A 49 -15.59 -10.34 14.40
N GLY A 50 -16.15 -9.73 13.34
CA GLY A 50 -16.48 -8.32 13.31
C GLY A 50 -15.25 -7.40 13.34
N ARG A 51 -14.08 -7.88 12.90
CA ARG A 51 -12.82 -7.12 12.87
C ARG A 51 -12.25 -7.00 11.47
N MET A 52 -11.94 -5.79 11.02
CA MET A 52 -11.26 -5.54 9.74
C MET A 52 -9.74 -5.69 9.80
N SER A 53 -9.16 -5.81 11.00
CA SER A 53 -7.70 -5.94 11.16
C SER A 53 -7.04 -7.09 10.38
N TYR A 54 -7.80 -8.07 9.91
CA TYR A 54 -7.31 -9.13 9.02
C TYR A 54 -6.85 -8.63 7.64
N VAL A 55 -7.33 -7.47 7.21
CA VAL A 55 -6.87 -6.78 6.00
C VAL A 55 -5.36 -6.57 6.02
N ASP A 56 -4.79 -6.25 7.18
CA ASP A 56 -3.34 -6.07 7.35
C ASP A 56 -2.53 -7.35 7.13
N ILE A 57 -3.19 -8.51 7.14
CA ILE A 57 -2.57 -9.78 6.75
C ILE A 57 -2.75 -9.97 5.24
N GLY A 58 -3.99 -9.88 4.74
CA GLY A 58 -4.29 -10.16 3.34
C GLY A 58 -3.58 -9.24 2.35
N TRP A 59 -3.55 -7.92 2.63
CA TRP A 59 -2.97 -6.94 1.72
C TRP A 59 -1.48 -7.16 1.41
N PRO A 60 -0.57 -7.28 2.40
CA PRO A 60 0.85 -7.49 2.11
C PRO A 60 1.15 -8.88 1.53
N TRP A 61 0.41 -9.92 1.91
CA TRP A 61 0.53 -11.23 1.25
C TRP A 61 0.02 -11.21 -0.19
N GLY A 62 -0.92 -10.31 -0.52
CA GLY A 62 -1.31 -10.04 -1.89
C GLY A 62 -0.19 -9.42 -2.72
N LEU A 63 0.72 -8.63 -2.13
CA LEU A 63 1.92 -8.15 -2.84
C LEU A 63 2.93 -9.28 -3.09
N VAL A 64 3.09 -10.20 -2.12
CA VAL A 64 3.92 -11.40 -2.31
C VAL A 64 3.37 -12.25 -3.46
N LEU A 65 2.04 -12.39 -3.52
CA LEU A 65 1.36 -13.09 -4.61
C LEU A 65 1.62 -12.42 -5.98
N ILE A 66 1.53 -11.08 -6.06
CA ILE A 66 1.87 -10.33 -7.29
C ILE A 66 3.32 -10.62 -7.71
N GLY A 67 4.27 -10.51 -6.78
CA GLY A 67 5.68 -10.76 -7.08
C GLY A 67 5.95 -12.21 -7.48
N GLY A 68 5.30 -13.19 -6.84
CA GLY A 68 5.41 -14.60 -7.21
C GLY A 68 4.82 -14.91 -8.60
N LEU A 69 3.66 -14.35 -8.93
CA LEU A 69 3.08 -14.47 -10.27
C LEU A 69 3.95 -13.80 -11.33
N THR A 70 4.49 -12.63 -11.01
CA THR A 70 5.40 -11.90 -11.92
C THR A 70 6.66 -12.72 -12.20
N TRP A 71 7.22 -13.38 -11.19
CA TRP A 71 8.37 -14.27 -11.35
C TRP A 71 8.06 -15.47 -12.25
N LEU A 72 6.88 -16.09 -12.06
CA LEU A 72 6.51 -17.33 -12.75
C LEU A 72 6.01 -17.11 -14.18
N LEU A 73 5.36 -15.98 -14.44
CA LEU A 73 4.63 -15.71 -15.68
C LEU A 73 5.15 -14.49 -16.45
N GLY A 74 6.15 -13.78 -15.94
CA GLY A 74 6.78 -12.66 -16.62
C GLY A 74 7.61 -13.13 -17.81
N ASN A 75 7.29 -12.62 -19.01
CA ASN A 75 7.91 -13.04 -20.28
C ASN A 75 8.97 -12.05 -20.81
N GLY A 76 9.27 -10.98 -20.05
CA GLY A 76 10.29 -10.00 -20.41
C GLY A 76 11.70 -10.46 -20.08
N ASP A 77 12.62 -9.49 -20.03
CA ASP A 77 14.01 -9.72 -19.67
C ASP A 77 14.13 -10.34 -18.26
N PRO A 78 14.89 -11.44 -18.07
CA PRO A 78 14.98 -12.14 -16.80
C PRO A 78 15.47 -11.28 -15.63
N VAL A 79 16.36 -10.30 -15.88
CA VAL A 79 16.87 -9.42 -14.83
C VAL A 79 15.77 -8.48 -14.34
N ARG A 80 14.95 -7.93 -15.24
CA ARG A 80 13.78 -7.11 -14.86
C ARG A 80 12.74 -7.92 -14.11
N VAL A 81 12.37 -9.09 -14.62
CA VAL A 81 11.40 -9.99 -14.00
C VAL A 81 11.87 -10.31 -12.57
N ALA A 82 13.13 -10.69 -12.42
CA ALA A 82 13.71 -11.01 -11.12
C ALA A 82 13.72 -9.80 -10.17
N ALA A 83 14.18 -8.65 -10.63
CA ALA A 83 14.31 -7.44 -9.80
C ALA A 83 12.95 -6.97 -9.27
N VAL A 84 11.93 -6.85 -10.14
CA VAL A 84 10.61 -6.36 -9.71
C VAL A 84 9.86 -7.38 -8.86
N SER A 85 10.00 -8.67 -9.16
CA SER A 85 9.42 -9.74 -8.35
C SER A 85 10.02 -9.76 -6.95
N ALA A 86 11.35 -9.65 -6.85
CA ALA A 86 12.05 -9.57 -5.57
C ALA A 86 11.61 -8.34 -4.76
N ALA A 87 11.44 -7.18 -5.40
CA ALA A 87 10.96 -5.96 -4.74
C ALA A 87 9.56 -6.16 -4.12
N TYR A 88 8.61 -6.73 -4.87
CA TYR A 88 7.25 -7.01 -4.39
C TYR A 88 7.23 -8.08 -3.29
N ILE A 89 7.94 -9.20 -3.48
CA ILE A 89 8.03 -10.29 -2.50
C ILE A 89 8.67 -9.78 -1.21
N PHE A 90 9.73 -8.99 -1.30
CA PHE A 90 10.40 -8.45 -0.13
C PHE A 90 9.51 -7.45 0.63
N ALA A 91 8.94 -6.47 -0.06
CA ALA A 91 8.07 -5.46 0.57
C ALA A 91 6.85 -6.11 1.22
N GLY A 92 6.13 -6.94 0.46
CA GLY A 92 4.98 -7.69 0.94
C GLY A 92 5.33 -8.67 2.06
N GLY A 93 6.38 -9.46 1.89
CA GLY A 93 6.80 -10.48 2.84
C GLY A 93 7.21 -9.90 4.19
N ARG A 94 7.96 -8.79 4.19
CA ARG A 94 8.34 -8.06 5.40
C ARG A 94 7.10 -7.60 6.19
N MET A 95 6.16 -6.94 5.51
CA MET A 95 4.93 -6.45 6.14
C MET A 95 4.02 -7.59 6.59
N GLY A 96 3.83 -8.60 5.74
CA GLY A 96 3.00 -9.78 6.00
C GLY A 96 3.53 -10.60 7.18
N TRP A 97 4.84 -10.74 7.32
CA TRP A 97 5.46 -11.37 8.49
C TRP A 97 5.21 -10.57 9.78
N GLY A 98 5.31 -9.25 9.71
CA GLY A 98 4.93 -8.35 10.81
C GLY A 98 3.46 -8.53 11.22
N ALA A 99 2.56 -8.59 10.25
CA ALA A 99 1.13 -8.81 10.49
C ALA A 99 0.83 -10.17 11.13
N LEU A 100 1.51 -11.24 10.68
CA LEU A 100 1.38 -12.56 11.29
C LEU A 100 1.90 -12.59 12.73
N ARG A 101 2.98 -11.86 13.04
CA ARG A 101 3.46 -11.70 14.43
C ARG A 101 2.44 -10.98 15.29
N LEU A 102 1.80 -9.91 14.78
CA LEU A 102 0.73 -9.21 15.50
C LEU A 102 -0.48 -10.13 15.75
N TRP A 103 -0.87 -10.92 14.75
CA TRP A 103 -1.96 -11.89 14.87
C TRP A 103 -1.66 -12.97 15.91
N ARG A 104 -0.51 -13.66 15.80
CA ARG A 104 -0.08 -14.69 16.77
C ARG A 104 0.11 -14.14 18.18
N GLY A 105 0.56 -12.89 18.30
CA GLY A 105 0.66 -12.19 19.58
C GLY A 105 -0.68 -11.78 20.20
N GLY A 106 -1.81 -12.08 19.54
CA GLY A 106 -3.15 -11.75 20.05
C GLY A 106 -3.53 -10.28 19.92
N PHE A 107 -2.73 -9.45 19.23
CA PHE A 107 -3.00 -8.02 19.07
C PHE A 107 -4.24 -7.75 18.21
N LEU A 108 -4.63 -8.70 17.35
CA LEU A 108 -5.85 -8.62 16.52
C LEU A 108 -7.11 -9.14 17.24
N LYS A 109 -7.03 -9.47 18.53
CA LYS A 109 -8.22 -9.74 19.37
C LYS A 109 -9.03 -8.46 19.65
N LYS A 110 -8.46 -7.29 19.38
CA LYS A 110 -9.15 -6.00 19.37
C LYS A 110 -8.97 -5.36 18.00
N GLU A 111 -9.91 -4.52 17.62
CA GLU A 111 -9.81 -3.79 16.36
C GLU A 111 -8.71 -2.73 16.43
N LEU A 112 -7.97 -2.56 15.33
CA LEU A 112 -6.94 -1.54 15.23
C LEU A 112 -7.56 -0.13 15.13
N PRO A 113 -6.95 0.91 15.73
CA PRO A 113 -7.57 2.24 15.82
C PRO A 113 -8.02 2.83 14.48
N ARG A 114 -7.26 2.62 13.40
CA ARG A 114 -7.65 3.12 12.07
C ARG A 114 -8.98 2.53 11.57
N TYR A 115 -9.30 1.28 11.91
CA TYR A 115 -10.56 0.66 11.51
C TYR A 115 -11.73 1.11 12.40
N GLU A 116 -11.47 1.42 13.67
CA GLU A 116 -12.45 2.14 14.51
C GLU A 116 -12.75 3.54 13.98
N TYR A 117 -11.74 4.23 13.43
CA TYR A 117 -11.95 5.51 12.74
C TYR A 117 -12.75 5.34 11.45
N GLN A 118 -12.53 4.26 10.69
CA GLN A 118 -13.31 3.96 9.48
C GLN A 118 -14.80 3.78 9.78
N LYS A 119 -15.16 3.10 10.88
CA LYS A 119 -16.56 2.99 11.33
C LYS A 119 -17.21 4.36 11.51
N GLN A 120 -16.49 5.32 12.09
CA GLN A 120 -16.99 6.70 12.25
C GLN A 120 -17.16 7.41 10.90
N ARG A 121 -16.23 7.22 9.95
CA ARG A 121 -16.34 7.78 8.59
C ARG A 121 -17.54 7.23 7.85
N TRP A 122 -17.82 5.93 7.96
CA TRP A 122 -18.98 5.32 7.33
C TRP A 122 -20.28 5.88 7.87
N LEU A 123 -20.40 6.02 9.19
CA LEU A 123 -21.57 6.64 9.83
C LEU A 123 -21.79 8.06 9.31
N ARG A 124 -20.74 8.89 9.24
CA ARG A 124 -20.81 10.25 8.68
C ARG A 124 -21.19 10.26 7.18
N ALA A 125 -20.81 9.22 6.44
CA ALA A 125 -21.17 9.04 5.03
C ALA A 125 -22.59 8.44 4.84
N GLY A 126 -23.36 8.27 5.91
CA GLY A 126 -24.71 7.69 5.87
C GLY A 126 -24.72 6.18 5.58
N LYS A 127 -23.62 5.48 5.84
CA LYS A 127 -23.53 4.02 5.75
C LYS A 127 -23.87 3.39 7.11
N SER A 128 -25.14 3.11 7.35
CA SER A 128 -25.65 2.55 8.62
C SER A 128 -25.34 1.05 8.80
N ASN A 129 -25.30 0.27 7.73
CA ASN A 129 -24.91 -1.14 7.77
C ASN A 129 -23.38 -1.30 7.84
N THR A 130 -22.84 -1.35 9.07
CA THR A 130 -21.40 -1.51 9.33
C THR A 130 -20.84 -2.83 8.79
N LYS A 131 -21.57 -3.95 8.92
CA LYS A 131 -21.10 -5.26 8.42
C LYS A 131 -20.89 -5.25 6.91
N LEU A 132 -21.85 -4.68 6.17
CA LEU A 132 -21.72 -4.50 4.72
C LEU A 132 -20.56 -3.55 4.37
N ALA A 133 -20.43 -2.42 5.09
CA ALA A 133 -19.33 -1.49 4.86
C ALA A 133 -17.95 -2.16 5.05
N MET A 134 -17.81 -3.01 6.08
CA MET A 134 -16.59 -3.78 6.34
C MET A 134 -16.27 -4.75 5.20
N GLN A 135 -17.25 -5.50 4.71
CA GLN A 135 -17.03 -6.45 3.61
C GLN A 135 -16.67 -5.73 2.31
N VAL A 136 -17.34 -4.61 2.00
CA VAL A 136 -17.01 -3.81 0.82
C VAL A 136 -15.61 -3.22 0.92
N GLU A 137 -15.19 -2.71 2.08
CA GLU A 137 -13.81 -2.23 2.24
C GLU A 137 -12.77 -3.35 2.17
N ALA A 138 -13.05 -4.51 2.77
CA ALA A 138 -12.17 -5.68 2.67
C ALA A 138 -11.96 -6.10 1.20
N VAL A 139 -13.05 -6.26 0.45
CA VAL A 139 -13.00 -6.61 -0.99
C VAL A 139 -12.26 -5.54 -1.79
N SER A 140 -12.49 -4.25 -1.49
CA SER A 140 -11.84 -3.15 -2.22
C SER A 140 -10.31 -3.21 -2.16
N GLN A 141 -9.73 -3.69 -1.05
CA GLN A 141 -8.29 -3.80 -0.90
C GLN A 141 -7.72 -5.01 -1.66
N GLY A 142 -8.48 -6.10 -1.76
CA GLY A 142 -8.13 -7.21 -2.63
C GLY A 142 -8.19 -6.82 -4.10
N TRP A 143 -9.20 -6.05 -4.49
CA TRP A 143 -9.32 -5.55 -5.86
C TRP A 143 -8.27 -4.48 -6.19
N ALA A 144 -7.78 -3.72 -5.21
CA ALA A 144 -6.61 -2.86 -5.41
C ALA A 144 -5.37 -3.67 -5.83
N ASN A 145 -5.12 -4.82 -5.17
CA ASN A 145 -4.06 -5.75 -5.53
C ASN A 145 -4.32 -6.47 -6.87
N ALA A 146 -5.58 -6.77 -7.20
CA ALA A 146 -5.97 -7.37 -8.47
C ALA A 146 -5.80 -6.40 -9.67
N SER A 147 -5.77 -5.10 -9.41
CA SER A 147 -5.80 -4.04 -10.43
C SER A 147 -4.50 -3.22 -10.45
N PHE A 148 -4.57 -1.93 -10.12
CA PHE A 148 -3.49 -0.98 -10.36
C PHE A 148 -2.23 -1.24 -9.53
N LEU A 149 -2.32 -1.87 -8.35
CA LEU A 149 -1.12 -2.19 -7.56
C LEU A 149 -0.26 -3.27 -8.21
N ALA A 150 -0.82 -4.08 -9.12
CA ALA A 150 -0.06 -5.06 -9.90
C ALA A 150 0.55 -4.48 -11.18
N MET A 151 0.02 -3.36 -11.69
CA MET A 151 0.42 -2.79 -12.99
C MET A 151 1.93 -2.49 -13.08
N PRO A 152 2.60 -1.85 -12.09
CA PRO A 152 4.04 -1.61 -12.20
C PRO A 152 4.85 -2.90 -12.34
N ALA A 153 4.51 -3.95 -11.58
CA ALA A 153 5.17 -5.25 -11.68
C ALA A 153 5.00 -5.88 -13.06
N PHE A 154 3.76 -5.95 -13.54
CA PHE A 154 3.45 -6.59 -14.81
C PHE A 154 4.08 -5.84 -15.98
N VAL A 155 4.00 -4.51 -15.97
CA VAL A 155 4.58 -3.66 -17.02
C VAL A 155 6.10 -3.77 -17.05
N ILE A 156 6.79 -3.72 -15.90
CA ILE A 156 8.24 -3.89 -15.86
C ILE A 156 8.64 -5.27 -16.39
N ALA A 157 7.93 -6.31 -15.99
CA ALA A 157 8.20 -7.71 -16.33
C ALA A 157 7.80 -8.12 -17.76
N ALA A 158 7.14 -7.25 -18.53
CA ALA A 158 6.78 -7.51 -19.92
C ALA A 158 7.84 -7.01 -20.92
N ASN A 159 8.80 -6.20 -20.50
CA ASN A 159 9.78 -5.60 -21.39
C ASN A 159 10.91 -6.60 -21.75
N PRO A 160 11.05 -7.02 -23.02
CA PRO A 160 12.04 -8.02 -23.42
C PRO A 160 13.45 -7.45 -23.69
N SER A 161 13.61 -6.13 -23.70
CA SER A 161 14.88 -5.49 -24.06
C SER A 161 16.00 -5.88 -23.08
N GLY A 162 17.15 -6.37 -23.53
CA GLY A 162 18.28 -6.63 -22.62
C GLY A 162 18.98 -5.38 -22.06
N LYS A 163 18.58 -4.16 -22.46
CA LYS A 163 19.23 -2.91 -22.04
C LYS A 163 18.47 -2.25 -20.91
N ILE A 164 19.08 -2.11 -19.73
CA ILE A 164 18.49 -1.39 -18.59
C ILE A 164 18.49 0.12 -18.85
N HIS A 165 17.32 0.74 -18.77
CA HIS A 165 17.19 2.18 -18.98
C HIS A 165 17.54 2.97 -17.70
N PHE A 166 18.08 4.19 -17.85
CA PHE A 166 18.46 5.03 -16.71
C PHE A 166 17.31 5.27 -15.69
N LEU A 167 16.07 5.43 -16.18
CA LEU A 167 14.90 5.57 -15.30
C LEU A 167 14.61 4.33 -14.46
N GLU A 168 14.94 3.12 -14.93
CA GLU A 168 14.84 1.90 -14.12
C GLU A 168 15.79 1.96 -12.93
N ILE A 169 17.02 2.43 -13.16
CA ILE A 169 18.03 2.64 -12.12
C ILE A 169 17.55 3.69 -11.12
N VAL A 170 17.07 4.84 -11.60
CA VAL A 170 16.53 5.90 -10.73
C VAL A 170 15.35 5.38 -9.89
N GLY A 171 14.42 4.66 -10.51
CA GLY A 171 13.27 4.09 -9.81
C GLY A 171 13.68 3.10 -8.71
N LEU A 172 14.65 2.22 -8.99
CA LEU A 172 15.20 1.30 -7.98
C LEU A 172 15.94 2.04 -6.86
N LEU A 173 16.73 3.08 -7.18
CA LEU A 173 17.42 3.88 -6.15
C LEU A 173 16.42 4.61 -5.26
N VAL A 174 15.35 5.17 -5.83
CA VAL A 174 14.23 5.77 -5.07
C VAL A 174 13.57 4.72 -4.19
N TRP A 175 13.29 3.53 -4.72
CA TRP A 175 12.69 2.44 -3.95
C TRP A 175 13.56 2.03 -2.76
N ILE A 176 14.86 1.81 -2.97
CA ILE A 176 15.81 1.42 -1.91
C ILE A 176 15.94 2.54 -0.86
N GLY A 177 16.11 3.79 -1.32
CA GLY A 177 16.23 4.95 -0.42
C GLY A 177 14.97 5.17 0.41
N ALA A 178 13.79 5.00 -0.21
CA ALA A 178 12.51 5.08 0.47
C ALA A 178 12.35 3.98 1.51
N PHE A 179 12.66 2.72 1.16
CA PHE A 179 12.64 1.61 2.11
C PHE A 179 13.59 1.84 3.30
N ALA A 180 14.80 2.35 3.05
CA ALA A 180 15.75 2.70 4.10
C ALA A 180 15.21 3.82 5.01
N MET A 181 14.58 4.84 4.43
CA MET A 181 13.93 5.91 5.19
C MET A 181 12.77 5.40 6.05
N GLU A 182 11.90 4.53 5.51
CA GLU A 182 10.81 3.90 6.25
C GLU A 182 11.34 3.11 7.44
N SER A 183 12.33 2.24 7.18
CA SER A 183 12.96 1.39 8.20
C SER A 183 13.62 2.22 9.30
N LEU A 184 14.33 3.30 8.94
CA LEU A 184 14.94 4.21 9.89
C LEU A 184 13.88 4.94 10.74
N ALA A 185 12.80 5.42 10.12
CA ALA A 185 11.72 6.09 10.83
C ALA A 185 11.05 5.17 11.85
N ASP A 186 10.80 3.91 11.48
CA ASP A 186 10.20 2.92 12.37
C ASP A 186 11.14 2.51 13.51
N VAL A 187 12.44 2.31 13.23
CA VAL A 187 13.45 2.05 14.27
C VAL A 187 13.54 3.21 15.25
N GLN A 188 13.57 4.46 14.78
CA GLN A 188 13.56 5.66 15.63
C GLN A 188 12.33 5.69 16.55
N LYS A 189 11.14 5.39 16.00
CA LYS A 189 9.89 5.35 16.77
C LYS A 189 9.91 4.24 17.81
N LEU A 190 10.36 3.05 17.45
CA LEU A 190 10.45 1.91 18.37
C LEU A 190 11.46 2.16 19.49
N ALA A 191 12.63 2.73 19.16
CA ALA A 191 13.63 3.12 20.14
C ALA A 191 13.08 4.17 21.12
N PHE A 192 12.39 5.19 20.60
CA PHE A 192 11.71 6.19 21.43
C PHE A 192 10.68 5.56 22.37
N LEU A 193 9.80 4.68 21.87
CA LEU A 193 8.78 4.01 22.69
C LEU A 193 9.40 3.11 23.78
N ARG A 194 10.50 2.41 23.47
CA ARG A 194 11.23 1.60 24.45
C ARG A 194 11.90 2.47 25.51
N GLY A 195 12.52 3.59 25.11
CA GLY A 195 13.12 4.56 26.03
C GLY A 195 12.08 5.16 26.98
N MET A 196 10.97 5.66 26.43
CA MET A 196 9.83 6.19 27.20
C MET A 196 9.30 5.16 28.22
N LYS A 197 9.19 3.89 27.82
CA LYS A 197 8.76 2.82 28.73
C LYS A 197 9.76 2.59 29.88
N ARG A 198 11.08 2.68 29.62
CA ARG A 198 12.13 2.49 30.63
C ARG A 198 12.12 3.60 31.69
N THR A 199 11.83 4.83 31.30
CA THR A 199 11.77 5.99 32.21
C THR A 199 10.42 6.12 32.94
N GLY A 200 9.48 5.21 32.70
CA GLY A 200 8.13 5.27 33.29
C GLY A 200 7.22 6.34 32.67
N GLU A 201 7.70 7.07 31.67
CA GLU A 201 6.91 8.07 30.96
C GLU A 201 5.81 7.41 30.12
N LYS A 202 4.72 8.16 29.90
CA LYS A 202 3.60 7.73 29.06
C LYS A 202 3.18 8.86 28.15
N ASN A 203 2.61 8.50 26.99
CA ASN A 203 1.95 9.44 26.09
C ASN A 203 2.82 10.61 25.58
N ARG A 204 4.14 10.46 25.54
CA ARG A 204 5.04 11.45 24.93
C ARG A 204 5.00 11.38 23.40
N VAL A 205 5.34 12.49 22.78
CA VAL A 205 5.39 12.65 21.32
C VAL A 205 6.79 12.28 20.81
N CYS A 206 6.86 11.41 19.81
CA CYS A 206 8.11 11.10 19.14
C CYS A 206 8.49 12.27 18.22
N ASN A 207 9.52 13.02 18.58
CA ASN A 207 10.06 14.15 17.82
C ASN A 207 11.59 14.00 17.66
N VAL A 208 12.02 12.81 17.25
CA VAL A 208 13.45 12.41 17.13
C VAL A 208 13.74 12.02 15.67
N GLY A 209 14.94 12.38 15.19
CA GLY A 209 15.39 12.02 13.85
C GLY A 209 14.46 12.52 12.75
N LEU A 210 13.99 11.61 11.88
CA LEU A 210 13.10 11.92 10.76
C LEU A 210 11.76 12.51 11.22
N TRP A 211 11.32 12.14 12.44
CA TRP A 211 10.10 12.67 13.04
C TRP A 211 10.20 14.18 13.32
N LYS A 212 11.40 14.80 13.30
CA LYS A 212 11.51 16.27 13.42
C LYS A 212 11.05 17.03 12.18
N TYR A 213 11.05 16.37 11.02
CA TYR A 213 10.81 16.99 9.71
C TYR A 213 9.44 16.64 9.13
N SER A 214 8.90 15.49 9.52
CA SER A 214 7.53 15.05 9.20
C SER A 214 6.95 14.32 10.39
N ARG A 215 5.64 14.45 10.62
CA ARG A 215 4.92 13.71 11.66
C ARG A 215 4.63 12.27 11.23
N HIS A 216 4.77 11.96 9.94
CA HIS A 216 4.58 10.64 9.35
C HIS A 216 5.65 10.33 8.29
N PRO A 217 6.95 10.32 8.65
CA PRO A 217 8.04 10.12 7.70
C PRO A 217 8.00 8.70 7.10
N ASN A 218 7.53 7.72 7.86
CA ASN A 218 7.36 6.34 7.38
C ASN A 218 6.22 6.22 6.34
N TYR A 219 5.14 6.99 6.47
CA TYR A 219 4.08 7.00 5.45
C TYR A 219 4.52 7.71 4.17
N PHE A 220 5.30 8.78 4.28
CA PHE A 220 5.92 9.39 3.11
C PHE A 220 6.88 8.43 2.41
N ALA A 221 7.71 7.74 3.18
CA ALA A 221 8.64 6.74 2.66
C ALA A 221 7.91 5.60 1.94
N GLU A 222 6.85 5.03 2.54
CA GLU A 222 6.01 4.02 1.87
C GLU A 222 5.43 4.56 0.56
N TRP A 223 4.93 5.80 0.53
CA TRP A 223 4.49 6.39 -0.74
C TRP A 223 5.62 6.49 -1.77
N MET A 224 6.84 6.83 -1.36
CA MET A 224 8.00 6.90 -2.26
C MET A 224 8.49 5.53 -2.75
N VAL A 225 8.30 4.45 -1.99
CA VAL A 225 8.54 3.07 -2.46
C VAL A 225 7.75 2.81 -3.75
N TRP A 226 6.47 3.15 -3.75
CA TRP A 226 5.62 2.97 -4.93
C TRP A 226 5.93 3.95 -6.06
N ASN A 227 6.30 5.20 -5.75
CA ASN A 227 6.76 6.13 -6.79
C ASN A 227 8.07 5.64 -7.45
N GLY A 228 8.94 4.95 -6.71
CA GLY A 228 10.11 4.28 -7.28
C GLY A 228 9.73 3.22 -8.32
N LEU A 229 8.74 2.38 -8.03
CA LEU A 229 8.22 1.39 -8.99
C LEU A 229 7.55 2.04 -10.20
N ILE A 230 6.82 3.14 -9.99
CA ILE A 230 6.22 3.91 -11.08
C ILE A 230 7.31 4.46 -12.01
N ILE A 231 8.35 5.09 -11.47
CA ILE A 231 9.47 5.62 -12.26
C ILE A 231 10.17 4.49 -13.03
N ALA A 232 10.42 3.35 -12.37
CA ALA A 232 11.04 2.20 -13.00
C ALA A 232 10.17 1.57 -14.11
N SER A 233 8.85 1.71 -14.05
CA SER A 233 7.94 1.20 -15.06
C SER A 233 7.85 2.05 -16.33
N ILE A 234 8.31 3.31 -16.30
CA ILE A 234 8.16 4.25 -17.42
C ILE A 234 8.76 3.69 -18.74
N PRO A 235 10.01 3.18 -18.77
CA PRO A 235 10.60 2.69 -20.02
C PRO A 235 9.83 1.50 -20.60
N SER A 236 9.40 0.57 -19.75
CA SER A 236 8.59 -0.58 -20.17
C SER A 236 7.20 -0.16 -20.63
N TRP A 237 6.58 0.85 -19.98
CA TRP A 237 5.31 1.41 -20.45
C TRP A 237 5.43 2.05 -21.82
N LEU A 238 6.51 2.76 -22.12
CA LEU A 238 6.73 3.36 -23.45
C LEU A 238 6.83 2.28 -24.54
N VAL A 239 7.55 1.19 -24.28
CA VAL A 239 7.69 0.06 -25.22
C VAL A 239 6.36 -0.65 -25.46
N LEU A 240 5.48 -0.75 -24.46
CA LEU A 240 4.16 -1.35 -24.61
C LEU A 240 3.27 -0.64 -25.65
N GLY A 241 3.57 0.59 -26.03
CA GLY A 241 2.84 1.30 -27.07
C GLY A 241 2.86 0.60 -28.44
N GLU A 242 3.85 -0.27 -28.69
CA GLU A 242 3.94 -1.08 -29.90
C GLU A 242 3.10 -2.36 -29.84
N ALA A 243 2.78 -2.84 -28.63
CA ALA A 243 2.09 -4.11 -28.38
C ALA A 243 0.60 -3.93 -28.03
N GLU A 244 0.18 -2.73 -27.63
CA GLU A 244 -1.17 -2.45 -27.14
C GLU A 244 -1.86 -1.38 -27.98
N SER A 245 -3.19 -1.44 -28.05
CA SER A 245 -3.96 -0.34 -28.67
C SER A 245 -3.70 0.99 -27.94
N PRO A 246 -3.74 2.16 -28.62
CA PRO A 246 -3.47 3.45 -27.99
C PRO A 246 -4.34 3.72 -26.75
N VAL A 247 -5.60 3.27 -26.76
CA VAL A 247 -6.53 3.43 -25.63
C VAL A 247 -6.08 2.60 -24.42
N ILE A 248 -5.69 1.34 -24.63
CA ILE A 248 -5.22 0.46 -23.54
C ILE A 248 -3.88 0.97 -23.02
N TRP A 249 -2.95 1.32 -23.91
CA TRP A 249 -1.64 1.86 -23.54
C TRP A 249 -1.74 3.13 -22.69
N LEU A 250 -2.56 4.11 -23.11
CA LEU A 250 -2.80 5.33 -22.32
C LEU A 250 -3.49 5.02 -20.99
N SER A 251 -4.45 4.09 -20.98
CA SER A 251 -5.16 3.69 -19.76
C SER A 251 -4.25 2.98 -18.77
N LEU A 252 -3.30 2.16 -19.24
CA LEU A 252 -2.28 1.53 -18.40
C LEU A 252 -1.37 2.59 -17.77
N GLY A 253 -0.92 3.57 -18.55
CA GLY A 253 -0.15 4.71 -18.03
C GLY A 253 -0.92 5.48 -16.96
N ALA A 254 -2.20 5.77 -17.20
CA ALA A 254 -3.08 6.40 -16.22
C ALA A 254 -3.26 5.53 -14.97
N GLY A 255 -3.39 4.21 -15.11
CA GLY A 255 -3.48 3.25 -14.01
C GLY A 255 -2.22 3.21 -13.15
N ILE A 256 -1.04 3.24 -13.77
CA ILE A 256 0.26 3.33 -13.07
C ILE A 256 0.34 4.64 -12.26
N LEU A 257 -0.02 5.78 -12.85
CA LEU A 257 -0.04 7.07 -12.12
C LEU A 257 -1.10 7.08 -11.01
N PHE A 258 -2.22 6.40 -11.22
CA PHE A 258 -3.28 6.26 -10.22
C PHE A 258 -2.82 5.54 -8.96
N VAL A 259 -1.82 4.63 -9.04
CA VAL A 259 -1.17 4.01 -7.87
C VAL A 259 -0.68 5.08 -6.89
N SER A 260 0.08 6.08 -7.37
CA SER A 260 0.62 7.14 -6.51
C SER A 260 -0.49 7.95 -5.83
N ARG A 261 -1.52 8.32 -6.60
CA ARG A 261 -2.68 9.07 -6.11
C ARG A 261 -3.47 8.30 -5.04
N MET A 262 -3.67 7.00 -5.24
CA MET A 262 -4.44 6.14 -4.33
C MET A 262 -3.66 5.82 -3.07
N LEU A 263 -2.36 5.58 -3.16
CA LEU A 263 -1.53 5.34 -1.99
C LEU A 263 -1.35 6.59 -1.15
N TYR A 264 -1.16 7.76 -1.77
CA TYR A 264 -1.20 9.03 -1.05
C TYR A 264 -2.53 9.20 -0.31
N SER A 265 -3.66 8.96 -1.00
CA SER A 265 -4.99 9.03 -0.39
C SER A 265 -5.14 8.09 0.80
N THR A 266 -4.60 6.88 0.67
CA THR A 266 -4.63 5.82 1.70
C THR A 266 -3.79 6.21 2.91
N LEU A 267 -2.54 6.58 2.68
CA LEU A 267 -1.52 6.89 3.68
C LEU A 267 -1.74 8.24 4.36
N VAL A 268 -2.53 9.14 3.77
CA VAL A 268 -2.88 10.42 4.39
C VAL A 268 -4.28 10.39 4.99
N TYR A 269 -5.31 10.06 4.21
CA TYR A 269 -6.70 10.34 4.59
C TYR A 269 -7.49 9.11 5.04
N TYR A 270 -7.25 7.94 4.44
CA TYR A 270 -8.09 6.76 4.70
C TYR A 270 -7.65 5.97 5.93
N THR A 271 -6.43 5.47 5.93
CA THR A 271 -5.93 4.55 6.99
C THR A 271 -4.65 5.05 7.66
N GLY A 272 -3.98 6.05 7.09
CA GLY A 272 -2.72 6.58 7.59
C GLY A 272 -2.85 7.81 8.48
N ALA A 273 -2.28 8.94 8.05
CA ALA A 273 -1.97 10.10 8.90
C ALA A 273 -3.19 10.64 9.66
N VAL A 274 -4.25 11.06 8.97
CA VAL A 274 -5.44 11.68 9.58
C VAL A 274 -6.08 10.77 10.65
N PRO A 275 -6.39 9.49 10.37
CA PRO A 275 -6.85 8.56 11.41
C PRO A 275 -5.87 8.41 12.58
N ALA A 276 -4.56 8.36 12.32
CA ALA A 276 -3.56 8.21 13.37
C ALA A 276 -3.43 9.47 14.25
N GLU A 277 -3.50 10.67 13.66
CA GLU A 277 -3.44 11.94 14.37
C GLU A 277 -4.71 12.16 15.21
N TYR A 278 -5.88 11.72 14.73
CA TYR A 278 -7.14 11.80 15.48
C TYR A 278 -7.01 11.20 16.90
N TYR A 279 -6.45 9.99 17.01
CA TYR A 279 -6.19 9.37 18.32
C TYR A 279 -4.95 9.92 19.02
N SER A 280 -3.97 10.43 18.27
CA SER A 280 -2.74 10.95 18.88
C SER A 280 -3.01 12.23 19.66
N VAL A 281 -3.85 13.13 19.15
CA VAL A 281 -4.28 14.35 19.86
C VAL A 281 -5.03 14.02 21.15
N GLN A 282 -5.85 12.97 21.16
CA GLN A 282 -6.61 12.56 22.35
C GLN A 282 -5.72 11.93 23.44
N LYS A 283 -4.66 11.22 23.01
CA LYS A 283 -3.80 10.45 23.92
C LYS A 283 -2.62 11.25 24.44
N ARG A 284 -2.11 12.21 23.67
CA ARG A 284 -0.82 12.88 23.92
C ARG A 284 -1.03 14.40 24.07
N PRO A 285 -0.83 14.98 25.27
CA PRO A 285 -1.05 16.41 25.51
C PRO A 285 -0.27 17.33 24.54
N ASP A 286 1.00 17.03 24.30
CA ASP A 286 1.90 17.87 23.49
C ASP A 286 1.69 17.73 21.98
N TYR A 287 0.77 16.85 21.52
CA TYR A 287 0.65 16.54 20.09
C TYR A 287 0.11 17.72 19.27
N ARG A 288 -0.73 18.58 19.87
CA ARG A 288 -1.21 19.79 19.18
C ARG A 288 -0.07 20.76 18.87
N SER A 289 0.84 20.98 19.81
CA SER A 289 2.03 21.82 19.60
C SER A 289 2.95 21.22 18.53
N TYR A 290 3.06 19.89 18.49
CA TYR A 290 3.78 19.19 17.43
C TYR A 290 3.11 19.35 16.05
N GLN A 291 1.78 19.34 15.99
CA GLN A 291 1.04 19.59 14.74
C GLN A 291 1.27 21.00 14.17
N GLN A 292 1.51 21.98 15.05
CA GLN A 292 1.78 23.37 14.66
C GLN A 292 3.19 23.56 14.10
N THR A 293 4.18 22.81 14.61
CA THR A 293 5.61 23.06 14.34
C THR A 293 6.26 22.09 13.35
N THR A 294 5.62 20.96 13.04
CA THR A 294 6.20 19.93 12.17
C THR A 294 5.25 19.59 11.03
N ASN A 295 5.75 19.37 9.81
CA ASN A 295 4.90 19.03 8.65
C ASN A 295 4.21 17.67 8.82
N MET A 296 3.00 17.49 8.29
CA MET A 296 2.26 16.23 8.47
C MET A 296 2.89 15.06 7.71
N PHE A 297 3.11 15.24 6.41
CA PHE A 297 3.42 14.16 5.49
C PHE A 297 4.75 14.42 4.76
N PHE A 298 4.82 15.47 3.94
CA PHE A 298 6.04 15.86 3.25
C PHE A 298 7.11 16.35 4.25
N PRO A 299 8.29 15.71 4.32
CA PRO A 299 9.39 16.18 5.15
C PRO A 299 9.84 17.59 4.74
N GLY A 300 10.06 18.45 5.72
CA GLY A 300 10.51 19.82 5.47
C GLY A 300 10.97 20.54 6.73
N SER A 301 11.35 21.81 6.59
CA SER A 301 11.66 22.67 7.73
C SER A 301 10.47 22.78 8.68
N ARG A 302 10.76 23.06 9.96
CA ARG A 302 9.73 23.37 10.94
C ARG A 302 8.97 24.63 10.50
N LYS A 303 7.67 24.63 10.79
CA LYS A 303 6.77 25.74 10.51
C LYS A 303 6.95 26.85 11.53
#